data_AF-A0AA37IJ73-F1
#
_entry.id   AF-A0AA37IJ73-F1
#
_cell.length_a   1.000
_cell.length_b   1.000
_cell.length_c   1.000
_cell.angle_alpha   90.00
_cell.angle_beta   90.00
_cell.angle_gamma   90.00
#
_symmetry.space_group_name_H-M   'P 1'
#
loop_
_entity.id
_entity.type
_entity.pdbx_description
1 polymer ?
#
loop_
_entity_poly.entity_id
_entity_poly.type
_entity_poly.pdbx_seq_one_letter_code
_entity_poly.pdbx_strand_id
1 'polypeptide(L)'
;MLLYADLHLMNEYTSPQAFSALDARGRAVRRPRQQLAVVSHIIPTHAQTPRVIRDAASLLQAQNPAHNCERAGIRLFAARAFVAV
;
A
#
# COMPACT_ATOMS: atom_id res chain seq x y z
N MET A 1 -26.38 -9.85 12.52
CA MET A 1 -25.16 -10.68 12.51
C MET A 1 -23.96 -9.74 12.44
N LEU A 2 -22.97 -9.93 13.32
CA LEU A 2 -21.71 -9.17 13.29
C LEU A 2 -20.62 -10.08 12.73
N LEU A 3 -19.89 -9.63 11.72
CA LEU A 3 -18.76 -10.35 11.14
C LEU A 3 -17.45 -9.72 11.59
N TYR A 4 -16.48 -10.56 11.94
CA TYR A 4 -15.13 -10.15 12.24
C TYR A 4 -14.19 -10.61 11.13
N ALA A 5 -13.38 -9.70 10.59
CA ALA A 5 -12.37 -10.02 9.59
C ALA A 5 -11.01 -10.19 10.27
N ASP A 6 -10.47 -11.40 10.22
CA ASP A 6 -9.18 -11.73 10.85
C ASP A 6 -7.97 -11.22 10.06
N LEU A 7 -8.14 -11.02 8.75
CA LEU A 7 -7.14 -10.48 7.84
C LEU A 7 -7.82 -9.54 6.85
N HIS A 8 -7.21 -8.37 6.65
CA HIS A 8 -7.60 -7.43 5.61
C HIS A 8 -6.40 -7.17 4.69
N LEU A 9 -6.60 -7.44 3.40
CA LEU A 9 -5.62 -7.22 2.35
C LEU A 9 -5.97 -5.94 1.61
N MET A 10 -4.99 -5.07 1.42
CA MET A 10 -5.16 -3.81 0.69
C MET A 10 -4.02 -3.58 -0.30
N ASN A 11 -4.24 -2.66 -1.22
CA ASN A 11 -3.31 -2.36 -2.31
C ASN A 11 -3.08 -0.84 -2.45
N GLU A 12 -2.11 -0.48 -3.28
CA GLU A 12 -1.72 0.91 -3.53
C GLU A 12 -2.80 1.76 -4.20
N TYR A 13 -3.79 1.15 -4.85
CA TYR A 13 -4.83 1.84 -5.61
C TYR A 13 -5.99 2.34 -4.75
N THR A 14 -6.42 1.53 -3.76
CA THR A 14 -7.60 1.83 -2.91
C THR A 14 -7.26 2.16 -1.46
N SER A 15 -6.08 1.73 -0.96
CA SER A 15 -5.68 2.03 0.42
C SER A 15 -5.48 3.52 0.70
N PRO A 16 -4.98 4.37 -0.22
CA PRO A 16 -4.79 5.80 0.08
C PRO A 16 -6.08 6.48 0.50
N GLN A 17 -7.19 6.21 -0.19
CA GLN A 17 -8.51 6.78 0.12
C GLN A 17 -9.00 6.30 1.49
N ALA A 18 -8.75 5.04 1.87
CA ALA A 18 -9.10 4.51 3.19
C ALA A 18 -8.28 5.17 4.31
N PHE A 19 -6.98 5.38 4.11
CA PHE A 19 -6.13 6.10 5.07
C PHE A 19 -6.55 7.57 5.21
N SER A 20 -6.81 8.28 4.10
CA SER A 20 -7.32 9.65 4.14
C SER A 20 -8.65 9.75 4.89
N ALA A 21 -9.56 8.78 4.72
CA ALA A 21 -10.83 8.76 5.43
C ALA A 21 -10.68 8.47 6.93
N LEU A 22 -9.66 7.71 7.33
CA LEU A 22 -9.32 7.51 8.74
C LEU A 22 -8.76 8.80 9.35
N ASP A 23 -7.82 9.45 8.66
CA ASP A 23 -7.17 10.70 9.07
C ASP A 23 -8.18 11.85 9.22
N ALA A 24 -9.04 12.04 8.22
CA ALA A 24 -10.11 13.05 8.24
C ALA A 24 -11.11 12.84 9.40
N ARG A 25 -11.22 11.62 9.94
CA ARG A 25 -12.06 11.29 11.09
C ARG A 25 -11.28 11.25 12.41
N GLY A 26 -9.98 11.56 12.40
CA GLY A 26 -9.11 11.46 13.57
C GLY A 26 -9.00 10.04 14.13
N ARG A 27 -9.10 9.00 13.27
CA ARG A 27 -9.11 7.60 13.68
C ARG A 27 -7.82 6.89 13.34
N ALA A 28 -7.27 6.16 14.30
CA ALA A 28 -6.18 5.22 14.05
C ALA A 28 -6.69 3.89 13.45
N VAL A 29 -5.79 3.16 12.79
CA VAL A 29 -6.05 1.77 12.37
C VAL A 29 -6.22 0.89 13.60
N ARG A 30 -7.37 0.22 13.72
CA ARG A 30 -7.76 -0.53 14.94
C ARG A 30 -6.90 -1.77 15.21
N ARG A 31 -6.49 -2.49 14.17
CA ARG A 31 -5.76 -3.77 14.26
C ARG A 31 -4.64 -3.86 13.20
N PRO A 32 -3.54 -3.11 13.35
CA PRO A 32 -2.49 -3.06 12.33
C PRO A 32 -1.87 -4.42 11.98
N ARG A 33 -1.77 -5.33 12.97
CA ARG A 33 -1.22 -6.68 12.79
C ARG A 33 -2.12 -7.61 11.95
N GLN A 34 -3.38 -7.25 11.72
CA GLN A 34 -4.35 -7.97 10.88
C GLN A 34 -4.49 -7.31 9.49
N GLN A 35 -3.57 -6.42 9.15
CA GLN A 35 -3.54 -5.71 7.89
C GLN A 35 -2.29 -6.10 7.11
N LEU A 36 -2.43 -6.25 5.80
CA LEU A 36 -1.31 -6.48 4.89
C LEU A 36 -1.53 -5.64 3.64
N ALA A 37 -0.52 -4.85 3.30
CA ALA A 37 -0.51 -4.05 2.08
C ALA A 37 0.40 -4.67 1.02
N VAL A 38 0.02 -4.48 -0.25
CA VAL A 38 0.83 -4.85 -1.42
C VAL A 38 0.90 -3.70 -2.42
N VAL A 39 1.96 -3.69 -3.23
CA VAL A 39 2.03 -2.89 -4.47
C VAL A 39 2.02 -3.86 -5.65
N SER A 40 0.98 -3.82 -6.48
CA SER A 40 0.73 -4.85 -7.51
C SER A 40 0.19 -4.33 -8.84
N HIS A 41 -0.63 -3.28 -8.83
CA HIS A 41 -1.33 -2.73 -9.99
C HIS A 41 -0.42 -1.90 -10.90
N ILE A 42 0.64 -1.32 -10.35
CA ILE A 42 1.56 -0.45 -11.09
C ILE A 42 2.86 -1.15 -11.53
N ILE A 43 2.98 -2.45 -11.26
CA ILE A 43 4.19 -3.21 -11.59
C ILE A 43 4.22 -3.44 -13.11
N PRO A 44 5.27 -3.01 -13.84
CA PRO A 44 5.34 -3.19 -15.28
C PRO A 44 5.27 -4.66 -15.70
N THR A 45 4.54 -4.94 -16.78
CA THR A 45 4.39 -6.30 -17.33
C THR A 45 5.58 -6.75 -18.17
N HIS A 46 6.40 -5.81 -18.67
CA HIS A 46 7.61 -6.12 -19.43
C HIS A 46 8.57 -6.99 -18.62
N ALA A 47 9.14 -8.00 -19.28
CA ALA A 47 10.09 -8.93 -18.70
C ALA A 47 11.46 -8.25 -18.53
N GLN A 48 11.59 -7.43 -17.48
CA GLN A 48 12.84 -6.82 -17.05
C GLN A 48 13.15 -7.25 -15.60
N THR A 49 14.42 -7.53 -15.31
CA THR A 49 14.89 -7.86 -13.95
C THR A 49 16.06 -6.94 -13.57
N PRO A 50 15.93 -6.10 -12.53
CA PRO A 50 14.72 -5.88 -11.74
C PRO A 50 13.62 -5.18 -12.57
N ARG A 51 12.35 -5.36 -12.19
CA ARG A 51 11.24 -4.56 -12.73
C ARG A 51 11.38 -3.12 -12.23
N VAL A 52 11.29 -2.13 -13.10
CA VAL A 52 11.48 -0.71 -12.74
C VAL A 52 10.24 0.09 -13.10
N ILE A 53 9.61 0.74 -12.12
CA ILE A 53 8.53 1.70 -12.35
C ILE A 53 9.16 3.02 -12.79
N ARG A 54 8.93 3.43 -14.04
CA ARG A 54 9.51 4.67 -14.62
C ARG A 54 8.55 5.86 -14.58
N ASP A 55 7.25 5.58 -14.61
CA ASP A 55 6.23 6.61 -14.58
C ASP A 55 6.14 7.25 -13.19
N ALA A 56 6.19 8.59 -13.15
CA ALA A 56 6.19 9.35 -11.90
C ALA A 56 4.88 9.18 -11.11
N ALA A 57 3.74 9.09 -11.80
CA ALA A 57 2.45 8.89 -11.13
C ALA A 57 2.38 7.51 -10.46
N SER A 58 2.89 6.48 -11.13
CA SER A 58 3.02 5.12 -10.59
C SER A 58 4.00 5.08 -9.42
N LEU A 59 5.14 5.78 -9.50
CA LEU A 59 6.08 5.88 -8.37
C LEU A 59 5.42 6.53 -7.14
N LEU A 60 4.63 7.58 -7.34
CA LEU A 60 3.88 8.20 -6.25
C LEU A 60 2.87 7.21 -5.63
N GLN A 61 2.19 6.41 -6.46
CA GLN A 61 1.31 5.34 -5.98
C GLN A 61 2.06 4.27 -5.19
N ALA A 62 3.32 3.97 -5.50
CA ALA A 62 4.16 3.08 -4.68
C ALA A 62 4.57 3.70 -3.34
N GLN A 63 4.90 4.99 -3.31
CA GLN A 63 5.43 5.68 -2.13
C GLN A 63 4.34 5.94 -1.07
N ASN A 64 3.13 6.29 -1.50
CA ASN A 64 2.00 6.57 -0.62
C ASN A 64 1.66 5.43 0.37
N PRO A 65 1.45 4.17 -0.05
CA PRO A 65 1.20 3.07 0.88
C PRO A 65 2.40 2.77 1.77
N ALA A 66 3.64 3.04 1.34
CA ALA A 66 4.82 2.89 2.19
C ALA A 66 4.75 3.83 3.39
N HIS A 67 4.52 5.12 3.15
CA HIS A 67 4.39 6.11 4.22
C HIS A 67 3.19 5.81 5.14
N ASN A 68 2.04 5.48 4.57
CA ASN A 68 0.84 5.17 5.36
C ASN A 68 1.00 3.91 6.21
N CYS A 69 1.61 2.85 5.65
CA CYS A 69 1.84 1.61 6.38
C CYS A 69 2.88 1.78 7.49
N GLU A 70 3.95 2.54 7.25
CA GLU A 70 4.94 2.88 8.27
C GLU A 70 4.29 3.60 9.45
N ARG A 71 3.53 4.67 9.18
CA ARG A 71 2.81 5.44 10.20
C ARG A 71 1.78 4.60 10.98
N ALA A 72 1.12 3.66 10.30
CA ALA A 72 0.09 2.82 10.92
C ALA A 72 0.62 1.52 11.56
N GLY A 73 1.92 1.21 11.42
CA GLY A 73 2.50 -0.05 11.91
C GLY A 73 2.02 -1.29 11.15
N ILE A 74 1.78 -1.16 9.84
CA ILE A 74 1.27 -2.22 8.96
C ILE A 74 2.39 -2.78 8.10
N ARG A 75 2.37 -4.09 7.85
CA ARG A 75 3.33 -4.73 6.96
C ARG A 75 2.99 -4.43 5.49
N LEU A 76 3.94 -3.84 4.77
CA LEU A 76 3.90 -3.66 3.33
C LEU A 76 4.80 -4.69 2.64
N PHE A 77 4.23 -5.46 1.71
CA PHE A 77 4.97 -6.30 0.78
C PHE A 77 5.12 -5.56 -0.54
N ALA A 78 6.31 -5.02 -0.75
CA ALA A 78 6.66 -4.34 -1.98
C ALA A 78 7.86 -5.02 -2.64
N ALA A 79 7.90 -4.98 -3.98
CA ALA A 79 9.07 -5.40 -4.71
C ALA A 79 10.27 -4.54 -4.30
N ARG A 80 11.46 -5.14 -4.17
CA ARG A 80 12.75 -4.48 -3.84
C ARG A 80 13.20 -3.43 -4.88
N ALA A 81 12.38 -3.09 -5.85
CA ALA A 81 12.72 -2.27 -6.99
C ALA A 81 11.88 -0.99 -7.02
N PHE A 82 12.10 -0.12 -6.04
CA PHE A 82 11.74 1.30 -6.16
C PHE A 82 13.00 2.08 -6.50
N VAL A 83 13.64 1.75 -7.63
CA VAL A 83 14.69 2.61 -8.16
C VAL A 83 13.96 3.65 -9.01
N ALA A 84 13.77 4.84 -8.43
CA ALA A 84 13.68 6.05 -9.24
C ALA A 84 15.03 6.15 -9.96
N VAL A 85 15.01 6.04 -11.29
CA VAL A 85 16.12 6.54 -12.11
C VAL A 85 15.88 8.03 -12.30
#